data_AF-A0A973BTZ4-F1
#
_entry.id   AF-A0A973BTZ4-F1
#
_cell.length_a   1.000
_cell.length_b   1.000
_cell.length_c   1.000
_cell.angle_alpha   90.00
_cell.angle_beta   90.00
_cell.angle_gamma   90.00
#
_symmetry.space_group_name_H-M   'P 1'
#
loop_
_entity.id
_entity.type
_entity.pdbx_description
1 polymer ?
#
loop_
_entity_poly.entity_id
_entity_poly.type
_entity_poly.pdbx_seq_one_letter_code
_entity_poly.pdbx_strand_id
1 'polypeptide(L)'
;MSPPRPEFDADVLVVGCGPVGVMTALRCAQRGLSVIAIDRSDEVYPLPRAIGMDDEIQQLFHRAGLEAELAACSAPLLAADFVDAAGAPVVGIDFPPGTVGALGLPPVVTFNQPALERSLRTAAADAGVDIRLGVAALAVADLDGGVQVELDASTPPLAARWLVASDGAKSEIRDARDVAMIDLGFDQTWLVVDTTLLDPMVNLPNGARQFCDAARVHTFVPGPGAHRRWEFQLHPHETREQMLTDERIVELLAPWATPDQLRVDRAAVYRFHAAVAERFRDGAVFFAGDSAHQMPPFNGQGMCTGMRDAENLSWKLAAVAAGTARESLLDTYDAERRPHATGQIAHSVDAGQLMQAIAHDGVAALDSGYGQRPFPQLSGPTFVGTHPLVGGMLPEPRTPIGSLPDTWLVLYSDQRGDTHEPARSTLPSAAVSTGAFPGLLDANTFVLVRPDRRIGAVTDDVATINALLAETGIVIT
;
A
#
# COMPACT_ATOMS: atom_id res chain seq x y z
N MET A 1 -1.52 20.22 37.60
CA MET A 1 -0.58 20.82 36.63
C MET A 1 0.10 19.65 35.94
N SER A 2 -0.21 19.41 34.66
CA SER A 2 0.55 18.43 33.87
C SER A 2 1.98 18.92 33.72
N PRO A 3 3.00 18.03 33.73
CA PRO A 3 4.37 18.43 33.43
C PRO A 3 4.43 19.14 32.07
N PRO A 4 5.33 20.11 31.87
CA PRO A 4 5.55 20.68 30.55
C PRO A 4 5.93 19.51 29.61
N ARG A 5 5.19 19.38 28.50
CA ARG A 5 5.56 18.41 27.46
C ARG A 5 7.01 18.69 27.03
N PRO A 6 7.81 17.68 26.68
CA PRO A 6 9.07 17.93 26.00
C PRO A 6 8.80 18.87 24.81
N GLU A 7 9.70 19.83 24.59
CA GLU A 7 9.68 20.65 23.40
C GLU A 7 10.09 19.75 22.23
N PHE A 8 9.11 19.11 21.60
CA PHE A 8 9.32 18.29 20.41
C PHE A 8 9.48 19.20 19.19
N ASP A 9 10.40 18.86 18.29
CA ASP A 9 10.60 19.55 17.02
C ASP A 9 9.42 19.32 16.05
N ALA A 10 8.73 18.19 16.19
CA ALA A 10 7.55 17.83 15.40
C ALA A 10 6.62 16.87 16.16
N ASP A 11 5.36 16.77 15.73
CA ASP A 11 4.47 15.70 16.18
C ASP A 11 4.94 14.35 15.63
N VAL A 12 5.32 14.30 14.34
CA VAL A 12 5.73 13.06 13.67
C VAL A 12 7.08 13.24 13.00
N LEU A 13 8.02 12.35 13.32
CA LEU A 13 9.26 12.17 12.56
C LEU A 13 9.14 10.93 11.67
N VAL A 14 9.22 11.10 10.36
CA VAL A 14 9.25 9.99 9.40
C VAL A 14 10.69 9.72 9.01
N VAL A 15 11.16 8.47 9.16
CA VAL A 15 12.49 8.04 8.72
C VAL A 15 12.35 7.17 7.49
N GLY A 16 12.87 7.63 6.36
CA GLY A 16 12.72 7.04 5.03
C GLY A 16 11.71 7.81 4.18
N CYS A 17 12.19 8.44 3.11
CA CYS A 17 11.42 9.18 2.12
C CYS A 17 11.18 8.35 0.85
N GLY A 18 10.97 7.04 1.01
CA GLY A 18 10.33 6.21 -0.02
C GLY A 18 8.83 6.50 -0.15
N PRO A 19 8.11 5.88 -1.10
CA PRO A 19 6.69 6.17 -1.34
C PRO A 19 5.81 6.12 -0.09
N VAL A 20 6.02 5.10 0.75
CA VAL A 20 5.23 4.88 1.97
C VAL A 20 5.49 5.97 3.01
N GLY A 21 6.75 6.32 3.24
CA GLY A 21 7.11 7.35 4.20
C GLY A 21 6.64 8.74 3.78
N VAL A 22 6.81 9.11 2.50
CA VAL A 22 6.35 10.40 1.99
C VAL A 22 4.82 10.48 1.98
N MET A 23 4.11 9.39 1.64
CA MET A 23 2.66 9.34 1.79
C MET A 23 2.25 9.50 3.25
N THR A 24 2.91 8.83 4.19
CA THR A 24 2.65 9.00 5.63
C THR A 24 2.83 10.46 6.04
N ALA A 25 3.93 11.08 5.65
CA ALA A 25 4.23 12.47 5.97
C ALA A 25 3.19 13.44 5.42
N LEU A 26 2.85 13.30 4.13
CA LEU A 26 1.80 14.09 3.46
C LEU A 26 0.45 13.95 4.17
N ARG A 27 0.03 12.72 4.45
CA ARG A 27 -1.27 12.42 5.07
C ARG A 27 -1.34 12.85 6.54
N CYS A 28 -0.22 12.87 7.25
CA CYS A 28 -0.12 13.49 8.58
C CYS A 28 -0.22 15.01 8.51
N ALA A 29 0.52 15.66 7.60
CA ALA A 29 0.51 17.11 7.42
C ALA A 29 -0.86 17.64 6.97
N GLN A 30 -1.52 16.97 6.02
CA GLN A 30 -2.89 17.29 5.56
C GLN A 30 -3.93 17.17 6.69
N ARG A 31 -3.60 16.45 7.78
CA ARG A 31 -4.42 16.32 8.98
C ARG A 31 -4.00 17.24 10.12
N GLY A 32 -3.12 18.20 9.86
CA GLY A 32 -2.73 19.25 10.78
C GLY A 32 -1.60 18.89 11.75
N LEU A 33 -0.89 17.78 11.52
CA LEU A 33 0.30 17.44 12.31
C LEU A 33 1.53 18.19 11.79
N SER A 34 2.42 18.60 12.69
CA SER A 34 3.77 19.03 12.32
C SER A 34 4.63 17.81 11.99
N VAL A 35 5.29 17.81 10.83
CA VAL A 35 6.01 16.64 10.32
C VAL A 35 7.40 17.00 9.81
N ILE A 36 8.40 16.26 10.28
CA ILE A 36 9.74 16.23 9.69
C ILE A 36 9.91 14.86 9.03
N ALA A 37 10.41 14.81 7.80
CA ALA A 37 10.74 13.58 7.10
C ALA A 37 12.22 13.57 6.71
N ILE A 38 12.95 12.53 7.08
CA ILE A 38 14.39 12.41 6.80
C ILE A 38 14.70 11.19 5.94
N ASP A 39 15.72 11.28 5.09
CA ASP A 39 16.24 10.16 4.33
C ASP A 39 17.75 10.29 4.12
N ARG A 40 18.47 9.17 4.18
CA ARG A 40 19.91 9.11 3.92
C ARG A 40 20.27 9.38 2.46
N SER A 41 19.32 9.20 1.54
CA SER A 41 19.50 9.47 0.11
C SER A 41 19.23 10.93 -0.20
N ASP A 42 20.04 11.51 -1.07
CA ASP A 42 19.95 12.91 -1.49
C ASP A 42 18.80 13.18 -2.49
N GLU A 43 18.28 12.14 -3.14
CA GLU A 43 17.27 12.26 -4.17
C GLU A 43 16.31 11.07 -4.21
N VAL A 44 15.29 11.16 -5.06
CA VAL A 44 14.40 10.03 -5.39
C VAL A 44 15.23 8.95 -6.06
N TYR A 45 15.00 7.69 -5.67
CA TYR A 45 15.67 6.58 -6.33
C TYR A 45 15.24 6.54 -7.81
N PRO A 46 16.17 6.68 -8.78
CA PRO A 46 15.82 6.98 -10.16
C PRO A 46 15.20 5.79 -10.91
N LEU A 47 15.27 4.60 -10.33
CA LEU A 47 14.94 3.35 -11.01
C LEU A 47 13.66 2.71 -10.45
N PRO A 48 12.69 2.32 -11.29
CA PRO A 48 11.43 1.74 -10.83
C PRO A 48 11.61 0.43 -10.05
N ARG A 49 10.92 0.29 -8.91
CA ARG A 49 10.87 -0.93 -8.09
C ARG A 49 9.48 -1.55 -8.11
N ALA A 50 8.45 -0.77 -7.81
CA ALA A 50 7.05 -1.08 -7.99
C ALA A 50 6.56 -0.63 -9.38
N ILE A 51 5.65 -1.41 -9.96
CA ILE A 51 5.06 -1.15 -11.29
C ILE A 51 3.53 -1.23 -11.31
N GLY A 52 2.90 -1.91 -10.34
CA GLY A 52 1.44 -2.09 -10.28
C GLY A 52 0.81 -1.44 -9.05
N MET A 53 -0.43 -0.95 -9.20
CA MET A 53 -1.22 -0.30 -8.16
C MET A 53 -2.68 -0.71 -8.28
N ASP A 54 -3.32 -1.08 -7.16
CA ASP A 54 -4.74 -1.43 -7.11
C ASP A 54 -5.65 -0.19 -6.96
N ASP A 55 -6.95 -0.41 -7.14
CA ASP A 55 -7.98 0.64 -7.06
C ASP A 55 -8.06 1.32 -5.69
N GLU A 56 -7.75 0.61 -4.60
CA GLU A 56 -7.71 1.18 -3.26
C GLU A 56 -6.62 2.26 -3.13
N ILE A 57 -5.42 1.97 -3.65
CA ILE A 57 -4.33 2.94 -3.59
C ILE A 57 -4.52 4.08 -4.57
N GLN A 58 -5.16 3.84 -5.72
CA GLN A 58 -5.58 4.94 -6.60
C GLN A 58 -6.51 5.91 -5.86
N GLN A 59 -7.51 5.42 -5.13
CA GLN A 59 -8.36 6.29 -4.29
C GLN A 59 -7.55 7.07 -3.25
N LEU A 60 -6.53 6.46 -2.63
CA LEU A 60 -5.67 7.17 -1.69
C LEU A 60 -4.92 8.32 -2.36
N PHE A 61 -4.36 8.12 -3.56
CA PHE A 61 -3.72 9.20 -4.32
C PHE A 61 -4.72 10.32 -4.67
N HIS A 62 -5.96 9.98 -5.04
CA HIS A 62 -7.00 10.99 -5.29
C HIS A 62 -7.28 11.80 -4.02
N ARG A 63 -7.44 11.14 -2.87
CA ARG A 63 -7.64 11.79 -1.56
C ARG A 63 -6.44 12.60 -1.07
N ALA A 64 -5.23 12.22 -1.50
CA ALA A 64 -4.01 12.97 -1.27
C ALA A 64 -3.88 14.20 -2.20
N GLY A 65 -4.78 14.37 -3.17
CA GLY A 65 -4.76 15.47 -4.14
C GLY A 65 -3.85 15.23 -5.34
N LEU A 66 -3.53 13.97 -5.64
CA LEU A 66 -2.54 13.55 -6.64
C LEU A 66 -3.16 12.80 -7.84
N GLU A 67 -4.46 12.99 -8.09
CA GLU A 67 -5.18 12.33 -9.19
C GLU A 67 -4.56 12.64 -10.56
N ALA A 68 -4.26 13.91 -10.83
CA ALA A 68 -3.71 14.35 -12.11
C ALA A 68 -2.29 13.80 -12.34
N GLU A 69 -1.46 13.82 -11.30
CA GLU A 69 -0.10 13.31 -11.31
C GLU A 69 -0.07 11.79 -11.50
N LEU A 70 -0.98 11.07 -10.84
CA LEU A 70 -1.15 9.63 -11.04
C LEU A 70 -1.58 9.33 -12.47
N ALA A 71 -2.60 10.03 -12.99
CA ALA A 71 -3.07 9.85 -14.36
C ALA A 71 -1.98 10.13 -15.40
N ALA A 72 -1.10 11.10 -15.14
CA ALA A 72 0.00 11.46 -16.04
C ALA A 72 1.11 10.39 -16.12
N CYS A 73 1.22 9.51 -15.12
CA CYS A 73 2.29 8.53 -15.03
C CYS A 73 1.81 7.08 -14.90
N SER A 74 0.52 6.82 -15.13
CA SER A 74 -0.08 5.48 -15.04
C SER A 74 -0.90 5.11 -16.27
N ALA A 75 -1.18 3.82 -16.42
CA ALA A 75 -2.04 3.27 -17.45
C ALA A 75 -2.83 2.07 -16.90
N PRO A 76 -4.14 1.94 -17.19
CA PRO A 76 -4.91 0.75 -16.82
C PRO A 76 -4.27 -0.52 -17.38
N LEU A 77 -4.18 -1.56 -16.54
CA LEU A 77 -3.80 -2.90 -16.99
C LEU A 77 -4.98 -3.52 -17.75
N LEU A 78 -4.70 -4.20 -18.88
CA LEU A 78 -5.76 -4.72 -19.75
C LEU A 78 -6.03 -6.22 -19.58
N ALA A 79 -5.10 -6.96 -18.99
CA ALA A 79 -5.28 -8.36 -18.60
C ALA A 79 -4.23 -8.77 -17.56
N ALA A 80 -4.52 -9.80 -16.79
CA ALA A 80 -3.57 -10.46 -15.89
C ALA A 80 -3.80 -11.97 -15.92
N ASP A 81 -2.79 -12.72 -16.37
CA ASP A 81 -2.94 -14.15 -16.70
C ASP A 81 -1.72 -14.98 -16.31
N PHE A 82 -1.97 -16.21 -15.88
CA PHE A 82 -1.00 -17.30 -15.87
C PHE A 82 -1.07 -18.01 -17.21
N VAL A 83 0.07 -18.11 -17.88
CA VAL A 83 0.20 -18.72 -19.21
C VAL A 83 1.21 -19.86 -19.17
N ASP A 84 1.09 -20.83 -20.08
CA ASP A 84 2.09 -21.88 -20.24
C ASP A 84 3.39 -21.35 -20.88
N ALA A 85 4.38 -22.23 -21.06
CA ALA A 85 5.66 -21.88 -21.69
C ALA A 85 5.53 -21.34 -23.13
N ALA A 86 4.45 -21.64 -23.85
CA ALA A 86 4.18 -21.14 -25.19
C ALA A 86 3.38 -19.81 -25.17
N GLY A 87 2.99 -19.33 -23.99
CA GLY A 87 2.19 -18.13 -23.81
C GLY A 87 0.68 -18.34 -24.00
N ALA A 88 0.21 -19.60 -24.00
CA ALA A 88 -1.22 -19.89 -24.05
C ALA A 88 -1.86 -19.69 -22.66
N PRO A 89 -3.02 -19.00 -22.56
CA PRO A 89 -3.68 -18.77 -21.28
C PRO A 89 -4.09 -20.07 -20.58
N VAL A 90 -3.76 -20.18 -19.28
CA VAL A 90 -4.21 -21.25 -18.39
C VAL A 90 -5.37 -20.76 -17.51
N VAL A 91 -5.13 -19.66 -16.79
CA VAL A 91 -6.14 -18.97 -15.97
C VAL A 91 -5.80 -17.48 -15.91
N GLY A 92 -6.81 -16.62 -15.91
CA GLY A 92 -6.58 -15.18 -15.85
C GLY A 92 -7.87 -14.39 -15.94
N ILE A 93 -7.71 -13.08 -16.03
CA ILE A 93 -8.79 -12.11 -16.13
C ILE A 93 -8.45 -11.03 -17.15
N ASP A 94 -9.41 -10.74 -18.02
CA ASP A 94 -9.35 -9.60 -18.92
C ASP A 94 -9.96 -8.37 -18.25
N PHE A 95 -9.34 -7.22 -18.47
CA PHE A 95 -9.83 -5.90 -18.10
C PHE A 95 -9.99 -5.05 -19.37
N PRO A 96 -11.10 -5.21 -20.12
CA PRO A 96 -11.34 -4.42 -21.32
C PRO A 96 -11.18 -2.90 -21.06
N PRO A 97 -10.76 -2.10 -22.04
CA PRO A 97 -10.66 -0.65 -21.88
C PRO A 97 -11.94 -0.03 -21.32
N GLY A 98 -11.80 0.78 -20.27
CA GLY A 98 -12.95 1.36 -19.55
C GLY A 98 -13.56 0.46 -18.47
N THR A 99 -12.95 -0.68 -18.14
CA THR A 99 -13.35 -1.49 -16.97
C THR A 99 -13.26 -0.66 -15.70
N VAL A 100 -14.37 -0.65 -14.94
CA VAL A 100 -14.47 -0.01 -13.63
C VAL A 100 -14.54 -1.12 -12.58
N GLY A 101 -13.58 -1.12 -11.66
CA GLY A 101 -13.49 -2.05 -10.55
C GLY A 101 -14.54 -1.82 -9.47
N ALA A 102 -14.49 -2.66 -8.43
CA ALA A 102 -15.45 -2.62 -7.32
C ALA A 102 -15.42 -1.26 -6.58
N LEU A 103 -14.26 -0.60 -6.55
CA LEU A 103 -14.08 0.69 -5.90
C LEU A 103 -14.32 1.90 -6.81
N GLY A 104 -14.85 1.70 -8.02
CA GLY A 104 -15.19 2.79 -8.95
C GLY A 104 -14.02 3.34 -9.76
N LEU A 105 -12.85 2.73 -9.66
CA LEU A 105 -11.63 3.05 -10.44
C LEU A 105 -11.17 1.81 -11.23
N PRO A 106 -10.28 1.94 -12.22
CA PRO A 106 -9.69 0.79 -12.89
C PRO A 106 -9.12 -0.21 -11.87
N PRO A 107 -9.41 -1.53 -11.96
CA PRO A 107 -9.04 -2.49 -10.91
C PRO A 107 -7.54 -2.49 -10.58
N VAL A 108 -6.72 -2.37 -11.63
CA VAL A 108 -5.26 -2.29 -11.54
C VAL A 108 -4.76 -1.30 -12.58
N VAL A 109 -3.83 -0.45 -12.19
CA VAL A 109 -3.02 0.36 -13.11
C VAL A 109 -1.56 -0.05 -12.99
N THR A 110 -0.81 0.14 -14.07
CA THR A 110 0.65 0.16 -14.01
C THR A 110 1.14 1.61 -14.01
N PHE A 111 2.29 1.88 -13.41
CA PHE A 111 2.76 3.26 -13.21
C PHE A 111 4.29 3.39 -13.24
N ASN A 112 4.77 4.61 -13.49
CA ASN A 112 6.17 4.96 -13.36
C ASN A 112 6.45 5.47 -11.93
N GLN A 113 7.04 4.61 -11.09
CA GLN A 113 7.30 4.95 -9.70
C GLN A 113 8.16 6.21 -9.49
N PRO A 114 9.30 6.43 -10.19
CA PRO A 114 10.10 7.62 -9.98
C PRO A 114 9.37 8.93 -10.31
N ALA A 115 8.47 8.92 -11.30
CA ALA A 115 7.62 10.07 -11.60
C ALA A 115 6.62 10.32 -10.47
N LEU A 116 5.92 9.28 -10.01
CA LEU A 116 4.95 9.37 -8.93
C LEU A 116 5.60 9.81 -7.61
N GLU A 117 6.78 9.28 -7.27
CA GLU A 117 7.53 9.65 -6.06
C GLU A 117 7.93 11.13 -6.05
N ARG A 118 8.33 11.68 -7.20
CA ARG A 118 8.64 13.11 -7.33
C ARG A 118 7.41 13.96 -7.05
N SER A 119 6.28 13.63 -7.67
CA SER A 119 5.00 14.31 -7.42
C SER A 119 4.58 14.22 -5.95
N LEU A 120 4.74 13.05 -5.34
CA LEU A 120 4.42 12.82 -3.93
C LEU A 120 5.30 13.65 -2.98
N ARG A 121 6.61 13.78 -3.25
CA ARG A 121 7.52 14.63 -2.47
C ARG A 121 7.19 16.12 -2.61
N THR A 122 6.86 16.58 -3.81
CA THR A 122 6.39 17.95 -4.03
C THR A 122 5.12 18.22 -3.22
N ALA A 123 4.12 17.34 -3.30
CA ALA A 123 2.88 17.51 -2.54
C ALA A 123 3.11 17.51 -1.02
N ALA A 124 4.01 16.66 -0.52
CA ALA A 124 4.39 16.65 0.89
C ALA A 124 5.03 17.98 1.32
N ALA A 125 5.97 18.51 0.54
CA ALA A 125 6.58 19.81 0.82
C ALA A 125 5.56 20.96 0.76
N ASP A 126 4.67 20.96 -0.25
CA ASP A 126 3.60 21.96 -0.40
C ASP A 126 2.59 21.91 0.77
N ALA A 127 2.38 20.73 1.36
CA ALA A 127 1.57 20.54 2.57
C ALA A 127 2.30 20.96 3.86
N GLY A 128 3.55 21.42 3.78
CA GLY A 128 4.33 21.91 4.92
C GLY A 128 5.20 20.87 5.63
N VAL A 129 5.44 19.71 5.02
CA VAL A 129 6.42 18.73 5.55
C VAL A 129 7.83 19.27 5.40
N ASP A 130 8.61 19.26 6.48
CA ASP A 130 10.05 19.55 6.45
C ASP A 130 10.83 18.31 6.00
N ILE A 131 11.16 18.23 4.71
CA ILE A 131 11.89 17.11 4.11
C ILE A 131 13.39 17.39 4.12
N ARG A 132 14.16 16.54 4.81
CA ARG A 132 15.63 16.64 4.92
C ARG A 132 16.30 15.40 4.31
N LEU A 133 16.87 15.58 3.14
CA LEU A 133 17.58 14.53 2.40
C LEU A 133 19.08 14.53 2.74
N GLY A 134 19.75 13.41 2.52
CA GLY A 134 21.15 13.21 2.91
C GLY A 134 21.37 13.08 4.43
N VAL A 135 20.30 12.86 5.20
CA VAL A 135 20.31 12.80 6.66
C VAL A 135 19.96 11.39 7.14
N ALA A 136 20.91 10.75 7.84
CA ALA A 136 20.71 9.41 8.36
C ALA A 136 20.31 9.41 9.84
N ALA A 137 19.27 8.64 10.20
CA ALA A 137 18.99 8.27 11.59
C ALA A 137 19.98 7.19 12.03
N LEU A 138 20.65 7.39 13.16
CA LEU A 138 21.68 6.49 13.68
C LEU A 138 21.21 5.73 14.92
N ALA A 139 20.42 6.37 15.79
CA ALA A 139 19.89 5.75 16.99
C ALA A 139 18.56 6.39 17.38
N VAL A 140 17.72 5.62 18.07
CA VAL A 140 16.43 6.08 18.60
C VAL A 140 16.39 5.80 20.10
N ALA A 141 16.15 6.84 20.89
CA ALA A 141 16.02 6.77 22.34
C ALA A 141 14.60 7.19 22.76
N ASP A 142 14.05 6.52 23.77
CA ASP A 142 12.75 6.88 24.33
C ASP A 142 12.86 8.16 25.18
N LEU A 143 11.88 9.05 25.04
CA LEU A 143 11.65 10.21 25.89
C LEU A 143 10.33 10.04 26.65
N ASP A 144 10.08 10.89 27.65
CA ASP A 144 8.76 10.96 28.27
C ASP A 144 7.71 11.46 27.26
N GLY A 145 6.88 10.56 26.76
CA GLY A 145 5.83 10.88 25.79
C GLY A 145 6.30 11.06 24.33
N GLY A 146 7.51 10.59 23.98
CA GLY A 146 8.00 10.62 22.60
C GLY A 146 9.34 9.91 22.41
N VAL A 147 10.09 10.30 21.38
CA VAL A 147 11.42 9.77 21.06
C VAL A 147 12.39 10.87 20.68
N GLN A 148 13.68 10.60 20.87
CA GLN A 148 14.78 11.37 20.31
C GLN A 148 15.51 10.51 19.28
N VAL A 149 15.86 11.10 18.14
CA VAL A 149 16.63 10.46 17.09
C VAL A 149 17.97 11.16 16.95
N GLU A 150 19.03 10.38 17.16
CA GLU A 150 20.39 10.81 16.84
C GLU A 150 20.58 10.73 15.33
N LEU A 151 21.08 11.82 14.75
CA LEU A 151 21.37 11.95 13.33
C LEU A 151 22.88 11.84 13.10
N ASP A 152 23.31 11.87 11.84
CA ASP A 152 24.75 12.00 11.53
C ASP A 152 25.39 13.20 12.25
N ALA A 153 26.70 13.11 12.52
CA ALA A 153 27.42 14.00 13.42
C ALA A 153 27.39 15.49 13.05
N SER A 154 26.95 15.83 11.83
CA SER A 154 26.74 17.20 11.36
C SER A 154 25.40 17.80 11.73
N THR A 155 24.44 17.00 12.21
CA THR A 155 23.05 17.40 12.39
C THR A 155 22.63 17.22 13.86
N PRO A 156 22.04 18.26 14.50
CA PRO A 156 21.49 18.12 15.85
C PRO A 156 20.44 17.01 15.92
N PRO A 157 20.31 16.30 17.07
CA PRO A 157 19.26 15.30 17.23
C PRO A 157 17.87 15.93 17.14
N LEU A 158 16.88 15.13 16.75
CA LEU A 158 15.49 15.55 16.65
C LEU A 158 14.63 14.83 17.67
N ALA A 159 13.74 15.56 18.34
CA ALA A 159 12.72 15.02 19.22
C ALA A 159 11.34 15.07 18.56
N ALA A 160 10.59 13.98 18.62
CA ALA A 160 9.22 13.92 18.11
C ALA A 160 8.31 13.12 19.05
N ARG A 161 7.01 13.42 19.02
CA ARG A 161 6.02 12.65 19.79
C ARG A 161 5.92 11.21 19.29
N TRP A 162 5.98 11.03 17.98
CA TRP A 162 5.96 9.73 17.34
C TRP A 162 6.98 9.64 16.21
N LEU A 163 7.51 8.44 16.00
CA LEU A 163 8.38 8.12 14.87
C LEU A 163 7.73 7.07 13.99
N VAL A 164 7.74 7.28 12.67
CA VAL A 164 7.36 6.27 11.68
C VAL A 164 8.60 5.83 10.91
N ALA A 165 9.06 4.62 11.17
CA ALA A 165 10.14 3.96 10.46
C ALA A 165 9.60 3.39 9.14
N SER A 166 9.91 4.06 8.03
CA SER A 166 9.67 3.65 6.64
C SER A 166 10.99 3.50 5.88
N ASP A 167 12.05 3.09 6.58
CA ASP A 167 13.45 3.02 6.15
C ASP A 167 13.81 1.73 5.39
N GLY A 168 12.81 0.93 5.04
CA GLY A 168 12.91 -0.17 4.09
C GLY A 168 13.30 -1.52 4.69
N ALA A 169 13.59 -2.49 3.81
CA ALA A 169 13.79 -3.90 4.19
C ALA A 169 14.89 -4.13 5.24
N LYS A 170 15.95 -3.31 5.19
CA LYS A 170 17.09 -3.32 6.12
C LYS A 170 16.94 -2.28 7.23
N SER A 171 15.72 -2.08 7.72
CA SER A 171 15.39 -1.07 8.73
C SER A 171 16.33 -1.17 9.93
N GLU A 172 17.20 -0.16 10.08
CA GLU A 172 18.14 -0.06 11.19
C GLU A 172 17.41 0.30 12.49
N ILE A 173 16.28 1.02 12.37
CA ILE A 173 15.43 1.34 13.52
C ILE A 173 14.76 0.08 14.06
N ARG A 174 14.22 -0.77 13.19
CA ARG A 174 13.61 -2.05 13.61
C ARG A 174 14.64 -2.92 14.34
N ASP A 175 15.83 -3.04 13.77
CA ASP A 175 16.91 -3.84 14.36
C ASP A 175 17.36 -3.23 15.71
N ALA A 176 17.47 -1.90 15.82
CA ALA A 176 17.80 -1.20 17.07
C ALA A 176 16.73 -1.33 18.17
N ARG A 177 15.47 -1.56 17.79
CA ARG A 177 14.34 -1.80 18.70
C ARG A 177 14.11 -3.28 19.01
N ASP A 178 15.00 -4.16 18.54
CA ASP A 178 14.92 -5.61 18.72
C ASP A 178 13.53 -6.16 18.31
N VAL A 179 13.05 -5.72 17.15
CA VAL A 179 11.79 -6.17 16.56
C VAL A 179 12.11 -7.21 15.49
N ALA A 180 11.85 -8.48 15.79
CA ALA A 180 12.17 -9.56 14.86
C ALA A 180 11.26 -9.56 13.61
N MET A 181 11.80 -9.99 12.48
CA MET A 181 11.03 -10.36 11.28
C MET A 181 10.69 -11.85 11.34
N ILE A 182 9.40 -12.16 11.29
CA ILE A 182 8.86 -13.52 11.19
C ILE A 182 8.91 -13.92 9.72
N ASP A 183 9.71 -14.93 9.40
CA ASP A 183 9.75 -15.56 8.07
C ASP A 183 8.49 -16.41 7.83
N LEU A 184 7.83 -16.18 6.70
CA LEU A 184 6.62 -16.88 6.28
C LEU A 184 6.88 -17.97 5.22
N GLY A 185 8.14 -18.31 4.98
CA GLY A 185 8.53 -19.51 4.24
C GLY A 185 8.58 -19.34 2.72
N PHE A 186 8.92 -18.15 2.24
CA PHE A 186 9.15 -17.92 0.81
C PHE A 186 10.36 -17.01 0.59
N ASP A 187 11.33 -17.52 -0.15
CA ASP A 187 12.57 -16.82 -0.45
C ASP A 187 13.04 -17.20 -1.86
N GLN A 188 13.00 -16.25 -2.79
CA GLN A 188 13.42 -16.47 -4.17
C GLN A 188 14.22 -15.29 -4.72
N THR A 189 15.19 -15.60 -5.56
CA THR A 189 16.01 -14.59 -6.22
C THR A 189 15.55 -14.40 -7.66
N TRP A 190 15.37 -13.15 -8.07
CA TRP A 190 14.83 -12.76 -9.37
C TRP A 190 15.65 -11.65 -10.00
N LEU A 191 15.88 -11.74 -11.31
CA LEU A 191 16.41 -10.67 -12.14
C LEU A 191 15.24 -9.84 -12.66
N VAL A 192 15.20 -8.56 -12.32
CA VAL A 192 14.24 -7.60 -12.87
C VAL A 192 14.96 -6.79 -13.94
N VAL A 193 14.39 -6.77 -15.14
CA VAL A 193 14.87 -6.01 -16.29
C VAL A 193 13.79 -5.03 -16.72
N ASP A 194 14.09 -3.75 -16.56
CA ASP A 194 13.26 -2.63 -16.98
C ASP A 194 13.77 -2.12 -18.34
N THR A 195 12.88 -1.95 -19.31
CA THR A 195 13.23 -1.49 -20.66
C THR A 195 12.30 -0.40 -21.17
N THR A 196 12.77 0.28 -22.22
CA THR A 196 12.01 1.19 -23.05
C THR A 196 11.95 0.61 -24.45
N LEU A 197 10.75 0.42 -24.99
CA LEU A 197 10.55 -0.02 -26.38
C LEU A 197 10.92 1.11 -27.36
N LEU A 198 11.76 0.80 -28.34
CA LEU A 198 12.20 1.74 -29.39
C LEU A 198 11.37 1.57 -30.67
N ASP A 199 10.92 0.35 -30.95
CA ASP A 199 10.05 0.01 -32.08
C ASP A 199 8.62 -0.30 -31.59
N PRO A 200 7.63 0.58 -31.85
CA PRO A 200 6.25 0.35 -31.43
C PRO A 200 5.56 -0.80 -32.17
N MET A 201 6.17 -1.35 -33.24
CA MET A 201 5.63 -2.48 -34.00
C MET A 201 5.94 -3.84 -33.38
N VAL A 202 6.77 -3.89 -32.33
CA VAL A 202 7.04 -5.15 -31.61
C VAL A 202 5.74 -5.62 -30.95
N ASN A 203 5.31 -6.81 -31.35
CA ASN A 203 4.07 -7.41 -30.86
C ASN A 203 4.28 -8.07 -29.49
N LEU A 204 4.11 -7.29 -28.43
CA LEU A 204 4.15 -7.76 -27.03
C LEU A 204 2.75 -7.95 -26.46
N PRO A 205 2.59 -8.73 -25.38
CA PRO A 205 1.32 -8.81 -24.66
C PRO A 205 0.86 -7.43 -24.18
N ASN A 206 -0.45 -7.21 -24.18
CA ASN A 206 -1.07 -5.98 -23.67
C ASN A 206 -1.48 -6.07 -22.19
N GLY A 207 -1.31 -7.24 -21.57
CA GLY A 207 -1.56 -7.50 -20.15
C GLY A 207 -0.33 -8.05 -19.44
N ALA A 208 -0.40 -8.14 -18.12
CA ALA A 208 0.63 -8.76 -17.30
C ALA A 208 0.52 -10.28 -17.43
N ARG A 209 1.65 -10.96 -17.63
CA ARG A 209 1.69 -12.41 -17.82
C ARG A 209 2.69 -13.06 -16.90
N GLN A 210 2.22 -14.07 -16.18
CA GLN A 210 3.00 -15.00 -15.40
C GLN A 210 3.27 -16.23 -16.27
N PHE A 211 4.45 -16.32 -16.87
CA PHE A 211 4.87 -17.45 -17.69
C PHE A 211 5.29 -18.61 -16.79
N CYS A 212 4.47 -19.65 -16.81
CA CYS A 212 4.63 -20.87 -16.05
C CYS A 212 5.44 -21.87 -16.90
N ASP A 213 6.73 -21.59 -17.05
CA ASP A 213 7.68 -22.43 -17.79
C ASP A 213 8.58 -23.20 -16.81
N ALA A 214 8.56 -24.52 -16.89
CA ALA A 214 9.40 -25.39 -16.06
C ALA A 214 10.91 -25.15 -16.30
N ALA A 215 11.30 -24.65 -17.48
CA ALA A 215 12.68 -24.27 -17.75
C ALA A 215 13.07 -23.00 -16.98
N ARG A 216 12.20 -21.99 -16.95
CA ARG A 216 12.36 -20.79 -16.12
C ARG A 216 11.05 -20.04 -15.99
N VAL A 217 10.52 -20.00 -14.77
CA VAL A 217 9.38 -19.14 -14.45
C VAL A 217 9.78 -17.67 -14.62
N HIS A 218 8.94 -16.91 -15.31
CA HIS A 218 9.19 -15.48 -15.54
C HIS A 218 7.90 -14.68 -15.68
N THR A 219 8.01 -13.37 -15.51
CA THR A 219 6.90 -12.43 -15.55
C THR A 219 7.15 -11.37 -16.60
N PHE A 220 6.11 -10.99 -17.32
CA PHE A 220 6.08 -9.81 -18.18
C PHE A 220 5.04 -8.83 -17.66
N VAL A 221 5.39 -7.55 -17.52
CA VAL A 221 4.44 -6.50 -17.15
C VAL A 221 4.56 -5.32 -18.11
N PRO A 222 3.47 -4.92 -18.79
CA PRO A 222 3.46 -3.69 -19.57
C PRO A 222 3.39 -2.48 -18.62
N GLY A 223 4.31 -1.53 -18.77
CA GLY A 223 4.24 -0.24 -18.08
C GLY A 223 3.64 0.85 -18.96
N PRO A 224 3.44 2.06 -18.40
CA PRO A 224 2.95 3.22 -19.15
C PRO A 224 3.81 3.54 -20.37
N GLY A 225 3.15 3.86 -21.49
CA GLY A 225 3.82 4.19 -22.75
C GLY A 225 4.67 3.02 -23.29
N ALA A 226 5.96 3.29 -23.52
CA ALA A 226 6.91 2.32 -24.06
C ALA A 226 7.61 1.47 -22.99
N HIS A 227 7.33 1.68 -21.70
CA HIS A 227 8.02 0.98 -20.63
C HIS A 227 7.57 -0.49 -20.55
N ARG A 228 8.51 -1.43 -20.43
CA ARG A 228 8.24 -2.86 -20.30
C ARG A 228 9.14 -3.44 -19.22
N ARG A 229 8.61 -4.42 -18.49
CA ARG A 229 9.35 -5.12 -17.44
C ARG A 229 9.30 -6.62 -17.66
N TRP A 230 10.47 -7.24 -17.48
CA TRP A 230 10.58 -8.68 -17.31
C TRP A 230 11.16 -9.01 -15.93
N GLU A 231 10.68 -10.09 -15.34
CA GLU A 231 11.21 -10.64 -14.10
C GLU A 231 11.53 -12.11 -14.34
N PHE A 232 12.78 -12.51 -14.16
CA PHE A 232 13.25 -13.88 -14.40
C PHE A 232 13.69 -14.52 -13.08
N GLN A 233 13.10 -15.65 -12.72
CA GLN A 233 13.55 -16.41 -11.57
C GLN A 233 14.98 -16.92 -11.82
N LEU A 234 15.87 -16.75 -10.85
CA LEU A 234 17.21 -17.34 -10.89
C LEU A 234 17.16 -18.82 -10.53
N HIS A 235 17.95 -19.62 -11.24
CA HIS A 235 18.19 -21.00 -10.86
C HIS A 235 19.18 -21.06 -9.68
N PRO A 236 19.16 -22.13 -8.85
CA PRO A 236 20.02 -22.24 -7.68
C PRO A 236 21.53 -22.18 -7.96
N HIS A 237 21.97 -22.46 -9.19
CA HIS A 237 23.37 -22.47 -9.60
C HIS A 237 23.83 -21.16 -10.24
N GLU A 238 22.92 -20.20 -10.46
CA GLU A 238 23.22 -18.91 -11.07
C GLU A 238 23.55 -17.87 -10.01
N THR A 239 24.54 -17.02 -10.29
CA THR A 239 24.89 -15.90 -9.40
C THR A 239 24.33 -14.58 -9.89
N ARG A 240 24.27 -13.61 -8.98
CA ARG A 240 23.89 -12.23 -9.30
C ARG A 240 24.71 -11.66 -10.44
N GLU A 241 26.02 -11.84 -10.39
CA GLU A 241 26.98 -11.26 -11.34
C GLU A 241 26.79 -11.86 -12.73
N GLN A 242 26.55 -13.18 -12.81
CA GLN A 242 26.28 -13.86 -14.08
C GLN A 242 24.97 -13.39 -14.73
N MET A 243 23.96 -13.06 -13.92
CA MET A 243 22.66 -12.64 -14.42
C MET A 243 22.60 -11.16 -14.82
N LEU A 244 23.58 -10.36 -14.38
CA LEU A 244 23.67 -8.93 -14.70
C LEU A 244 24.57 -8.63 -15.90
N THR A 245 25.14 -9.63 -16.57
CA THR A 245 25.90 -9.41 -17.80
C THR A 245 24.99 -9.06 -18.96
N ASP A 246 25.41 -8.16 -19.84
CA ASP A 246 24.66 -7.74 -21.03
C ASP A 246 24.32 -8.94 -21.93
N GLU A 247 25.25 -9.89 -22.09
CA GLU A 247 25.04 -11.09 -22.91
C GLU A 247 23.87 -11.93 -22.38
N ARG A 248 23.81 -12.13 -21.06
CA ARG A 248 22.72 -12.88 -20.42
C ARG A 248 21.38 -12.16 -20.55
N ILE A 249 21.36 -10.84 -20.36
CA ILE A 249 20.13 -10.05 -20.47
C ILE A 249 19.60 -10.10 -21.90
N VAL A 250 20.48 -9.97 -22.91
CA VAL A 250 20.11 -10.09 -24.33
C VAL A 250 19.61 -11.49 -24.65
N GLU A 251 20.27 -12.55 -24.15
CA GLU A 251 19.83 -13.94 -24.31
C GLU A 251 18.42 -14.14 -23.76
N LEU A 252 18.16 -13.66 -22.54
CA LEU A 252 16.85 -13.77 -21.90
C LEU A 252 15.79 -13.00 -22.70
N LEU A 253 16.07 -11.79 -23.18
CA LEU A 253 15.08 -10.96 -23.88
C LEU A 253 14.81 -11.37 -25.34
N ALA A 254 15.69 -12.17 -25.96
CA ALA A 254 15.64 -12.55 -27.37
C ALA A 254 14.29 -13.14 -27.86
N PRO A 255 13.50 -13.87 -27.05
CA PRO A 255 12.18 -14.36 -27.48
C PRO A 255 11.16 -13.24 -27.74
N TRP A 256 11.36 -12.05 -27.20
CA TRP A 256 10.38 -10.96 -27.24
C TRP A 256 10.76 -9.82 -28.18
N ALA A 257 12.05 -9.50 -28.28
CA ALA A 257 12.53 -8.37 -29.08
C ALA A 257 14.01 -8.53 -29.42
N THR A 258 14.43 -7.91 -30.51
CA THR A 258 15.85 -7.77 -30.85
C THR A 258 16.51 -6.60 -30.07
N PRO A 259 17.84 -6.59 -29.90
CA PRO A 259 18.53 -5.53 -29.15
C PRO A 259 18.36 -4.11 -29.71
N ASP A 260 18.01 -3.95 -30.99
CA ASP A 260 17.72 -2.67 -31.64
C ASP A 260 16.26 -2.21 -31.46
N GLN A 261 15.37 -3.11 -31.03
CA GLN A 261 13.95 -2.82 -30.82
C GLN A 261 13.63 -2.33 -29.39
N LEU A 262 14.54 -2.54 -28.44
CA LEU A 262 14.39 -2.08 -27.06
C LEU A 262 15.71 -1.52 -26.50
N ARG A 263 15.59 -0.70 -25.46
CA ARG A 263 16.72 -0.22 -24.66
C ARG A 263 16.54 -0.69 -23.23
N VAL A 264 17.53 -1.38 -22.68
CA VAL A 264 17.55 -1.73 -21.25
C VAL A 264 17.77 -0.44 -20.46
N ASP A 265 16.80 -0.08 -19.62
CA ASP A 265 16.91 1.04 -18.69
C ASP A 265 17.69 0.62 -17.44
N ARG A 266 17.49 -0.64 -17.02
CA ARG A 266 18.11 -1.20 -15.83
C ARG A 266 17.97 -2.72 -15.79
N ALA A 267 18.93 -3.35 -15.13
CA ALA A 267 18.82 -4.71 -14.62
C ALA A 267 19.22 -4.75 -13.14
N ALA A 268 18.46 -5.48 -12.32
CA ALA A 268 18.77 -5.64 -10.91
C ALA A 268 18.30 -7.01 -10.40
N VAL A 269 19.15 -7.65 -9.61
CA VAL A 269 18.80 -8.90 -8.93
C VAL A 269 18.27 -8.58 -7.54
N TYR A 270 17.09 -9.10 -7.22
CA TYR A 270 16.44 -8.98 -5.92
C TYR A 270 16.24 -10.34 -5.30
N ARG A 271 16.36 -10.39 -3.97
CA ARG A 271 15.93 -11.52 -3.17
C ARG A 271 14.63 -11.14 -2.50
N PHE A 272 13.55 -11.82 -2.86
CA PHE A 272 12.22 -11.55 -2.34
C PHE A 272 11.95 -12.46 -1.16
N HIS A 273 11.79 -11.85 0.00
CA HIS A 273 11.43 -12.51 1.25
C HIS A 273 9.93 -12.33 1.52
N ALA A 274 9.29 -13.38 2.02
CA ALA A 274 8.00 -13.28 2.67
C ALA A 274 8.23 -13.15 4.18
N ALA A 275 8.14 -11.94 4.72
CA ALA A 275 8.43 -11.71 6.13
C ALA A 275 7.54 -10.60 6.70
N VAL A 276 7.25 -10.67 7.99
CA VAL A 276 6.45 -9.67 8.71
C VAL A 276 7.04 -9.40 10.08
N ALA A 277 7.15 -8.15 10.49
CA ALA A 277 7.59 -7.76 11.81
C ALA A 277 6.65 -8.33 12.89
N GLU A 278 7.21 -8.82 13.99
CA GLU A 278 6.42 -9.40 15.09
C GLU A 278 5.48 -8.39 15.77
N ARG A 279 5.82 -7.10 15.67
CA ARG A 279 5.00 -5.96 16.09
C ARG A 279 5.21 -4.77 15.15
N PHE A 280 4.13 -4.06 14.83
CA PHE A 280 4.16 -2.85 13.99
C PHE A 280 4.25 -1.56 14.82
N ARG A 281 4.08 -1.66 16.14
CA ARG A 281 4.23 -0.58 17.11
C ARG A 281 5.15 -1.02 18.24
N ASP A 282 6.03 -0.12 18.67
CA ASP A 282 6.83 -0.23 19.87
C ASP A 282 6.88 1.13 20.58
N GLY A 283 5.97 1.34 21.55
CA GLY A 283 5.80 2.63 22.21
C GLY A 283 5.40 3.74 21.24
N ALA A 284 6.28 4.74 21.09
CA ALA A 284 6.12 5.87 20.17
C ALA A 284 6.71 5.60 18.76
N VAL A 285 7.29 4.42 18.53
CA VAL A 285 7.84 4.00 17.24
C VAL A 285 6.85 3.11 16.49
N PHE A 286 6.63 3.41 15.21
CA PHE A 286 5.77 2.66 14.29
C PHE A 286 6.55 2.19 13.08
N PHE A 287 6.31 0.98 12.60
CA PHE A 287 6.93 0.43 11.39
C PHE A 287 5.90 0.40 10.25
N ALA A 288 6.27 0.87 9.06
CA ALA A 288 5.39 0.92 7.89
C ALA A 288 6.12 0.54 6.59
N GLY A 289 5.41 -0.16 5.69
CA GLY A 289 6.01 -0.65 4.44
C GLY A 289 7.10 -1.70 4.68
N ASP A 290 8.16 -1.69 3.87
CA ASP A 290 9.21 -2.72 3.88
C ASP A 290 9.96 -2.86 5.23
N SER A 291 9.90 -1.87 6.12
CA SER A 291 10.42 -2.00 7.48
C SER A 291 9.59 -2.97 8.32
N ALA A 292 8.29 -3.07 8.03
CA ALA A 292 7.30 -3.88 8.75
C ALA A 292 6.93 -5.18 8.02
N HIS A 293 6.95 -5.21 6.68
CA HIS A 293 6.59 -6.41 5.92
C HIS A 293 7.27 -6.44 4.56
N GLN A 294 7.67 -7.64 4.13
CA GLN A 294 8.28 -7.91 2.84
C GLN A 294 7.49 -9.02 2.17
N MET A 295 7.26 -8.89 0.86
CA MET A 295 6.51 -9.88 0.10
C MET A 295 7.05 -10.05 -1.32
N PRO A 296 6.79 -11.22 -1.93
CA PRO A 296 7.04 -11.42 -3.36
C PRO A 296 6.21 -10.46 -4.22
N PRO A 297 6.72 -10.06 -5.40
CA PRO A 297 6.11 -9.01 -6.21
C PRO A 297 4.92 -9.47 -7.06
N PHE A 298 4.58 -10.78 -7.05
CA PHE A 298 3.68 -11.39 -8.04
C PHE A 298 2.28 -10.78 -8.12
N ASN A 299 1.81 -10.15 -7.03
CA ASN A 299 0.51 -9.46 -6.97
C ASN A 299 0.63 -7.93 -6.97
N GLY A 300 1.84 -7.36 -7.09
CA GLY A 300 2.05 -5.91 -7.05
C GLY A 300 1.73 -5.24 -5.69
N GLN A 301 1.72 -6.02 -4.60
CA GLN A 301 1.15 -5.58 -3.33
C GLN A 301 2.13 -4.96 -2.32
N GLY A 302 3.45 -4.99 -2.56
CA GLY A 302 4.43 -4.47 -1.60
C GLY A 302 4.20 -2.99 -1.26
N MET A 303 4.34 -2.12 -2.27
CA MET A 303 4.06 -0.68 -2.10
C MET A 303 2.62 -0.44 -1.65
N CYS A 304 1.65 -1.14 -2.26
CA CYS A 304 0.24 -0.92 -1.97
C CYS A 304 -0.10 -1.23 -0.50
N THR A 305 0.45 -2.31 0.05
CA THR A 305 0.27 -2.66 1.47
C THR A 305 0.91 -1.63 2.39
N GLY A 306 2.07 -1.08 2.03
CA GLY A 306 2.68 0.03 2.77
C GLY A 306 1.87 1.32 2.71
N MET A 307 1.25 1.65 1.58
CA MET A 307 0.35 2.80 1.46
C MET A 307 -0.89 2.67 2.36
N ARG A 308 -1.39 1.44 2.55
CA ARG A 308 -2.46 1.15 3.52
C ARG A 308 -2.01 1.38 4.96
N ASP A 309 -0.74 1.10 5.27
CA ASP A 309 -0.17 1.41 6.59
C ASP A 309 -0.16 2.92 6.84
N ALA A 310 0.33 3.69 5.86
CA ALA A 310 0.41 5.15 5.92
C ALA A 310 -0.96 5.80 6.20
N GLU A 311 -1.97 5.41 5.44
CA GLU A 311 -3.32 5.97 5.60
C GLU A 311 -3.97 5.49 6.91
N ASN A 312 -3.81 4.22 7.30
CA ASN A 312 -4.34 3.70 8.57
C ASN A 312 -3.74 4.39 9.80
N LEU A 313 -2.43 4.66 9.78
CA LEU A 313 -1.73 5.24 10.91
C LEU A 313 -1.98 6.75 11.03
N SER A 314 -1.90 7.48 9.90
CA SER A 314 -1.95 8.95 9.89
C SER A 314 -3.21 9.53 10.51
N TRP A 315 -4.39 8.95 10.28
CA TRP A 315 -5.63 9.44 10.90
C TRP A 315 -5.68 9.17 12.40
N LYS A 316 -5.10 8.05 12.86
CA LYS A 316 -5.05 7.71 14.29
C LYS A 316 -4.14 8.66 15.05
N LEU A 317 -2.96 8.95 14.49
CA LEU A 317 -2.03 9.95 15.02
C LEU A 317 -2.71 11.33 15.12
N ALA A 318 -3.41 11.75 14.08
CA ALA A 318 -4.13 13.02 14.06
C ALA A 318 -5.23 13.09 15.15
N ALA A 319 -6.03 12.03 15.30
CA ALA A 319 -7.08 11.97 16.32
C ALA A 319 -6.52 12.05 17.75
N VAL A 320 -5.42 11.34 18.03
CA VAL A 320 -4.76 11.39 19.34
C VAL A 320 -4.09 12.75 19.58
N ALA A 321 -3.45 13.33 18.56
CA ALA A 321 -2.85 14.66 18.67
C ALA A 321 -3.88 15.75 18.98
N ALA A 322 -5.06 15.67 18.34
CA ALA A 322 -6.17 16.59 18.56
C ALA A 322 -6.91 16.36 19.90
N GLY A 323 -6.60 15.28 20.63
CA GLY A 323 -7.30 14.91 21.86
C GLY A 323 -8.72 14.39 21.63
N THR A 324 -9.06 14.01 20.39
CA THR A 324 -10.35 13.42 20.01
C THR A 324 -10.33 11.89 20.07
N ALA A 325 -9.19 11.28 20.42
CA ALA A 325 -9.07 9.87 20.74
C ALA A 325 -8.04 9.63 21.86
N ARG A 326 -8.17 8.50 22.56
CA ARG A 326 -7.18 8.04 23.54
C ARG A 326 -5.95 7.45 22.83
N GLU A 327 -4.79 7.49 23.50
CA GLU A 327 -3.53 6.90 23.00
C GLU A 327 -3.68 5.40 22.64
N SER A 328 -4.58 4.67 23.30
CA SER A 328 -4.88 3.26 23.02
C SER A 328 -5.44 3.03 21.62
N LEU A 329 -5.94 4.05 20.94
CA LEU A 329 -6.30 3.96 19.52
C LEU A 329 -5.08 3.57 18.67
N LEU A 330 -3.88 4.00 19.04
CA LEU A 330 -2.66 3.70 18.28
C LEU A 330 -2.26 2.22 18.37
N ASP A 331 -2.69 1.48 19.40
CA ASP A 331 -2.47 0.03 19.51
C ASP A 331 -3.22 -0.75 18.41
N THR A 332 -4.31 -0.16 17.91
CA THR A 332 -5.11 -0.77 16.84
C THR A 332 -4.36 -0.78 15.51
N TYR A 333 -3.30 0.01 15.34
CA TYR A 333 -2.46 -0.03 14.13
C TYR A 333 -1.84 -1.42 13.92
N ASP A 334 -1.18 -1.98 14.95
CA ASP A 334 -0.65 -3.34 14.87
C ASP A 334 -1.76 -4.38 14.71
N ALA A 335 -2.81 -4.26 15.53
CA ALA A 335 -3.92 -5.22 15.55
C ALA A 335 -4.66 -5.31 14.20
N GLU A 336 -4.73 -4.22 13.46
CA GLU A 336 -5.37 -4.16 12.13
C GLU A 336 -4.40 -4.50 11.00
N ARG A 337 -3.20 -3.89 11.01
CA ARG A 337 -2.30 -3.91 9.84
C ARG A 337 -1.45 -5.17 9.77
N ARG A 338 -0.98 -5.71 10.89
CA ARG A 338 -0.12 -6.89 10.87
C ARG A 338 -0.85 -8.14 10.33
N PRO A 339 -2.08 -8.47 10.76
CA PRO A 339 -2.83 -9.58 10.16
C PRO A 339 -3.15 -9.36 8.68
N HIS A 340 -3.51 -8.12 8.30
CA HIS A 340 -3.78 -7.79 6.90
C HIS A 340 -2.52 -7.95 6.04
N ALA A 341 -1.38 -7.39 6.46
CA ALA A 341 -0.11 -7.53 5.75
C ALA A 341 0.31 -9.00 5.65
N THR A 342 0.14 -9.78 6.72
CA THR A 342 0.37 -11.24 6.71
C THR A 342 -0.50 -11.95 5.66
N GLY A 343 -1.79 -11.59 5.57
CA GLY A 343 -2.69 -12.12 4.55
C GLY A 343 -2.28 -11.74 3.12
N GLN A 344 -1.80 -10.51 2.91
CA GLN A 344 -1.29 -10.06 1.61
C GLN A 344 -0.03 -10.81 1.21
N ILE A 345 0.91 -11.01 2.16
CA ILE A 345 2.11 -11.81 1.93
C ILE A 345 1.72 -13.22 1.52
N ALA A 346 0.81 -13.86 2.27
CA ALA A 346 0.34 -15.21 1.97
C ALA A 346 -0.28 -15.31 0.56
N HIS A 347 -1.07 -14.31 0.14
CA HIS A 347 -1.62 -14.28 -1.21
C HIS A 347 -0.52 -14.14 -2.27
N SER A 348 0.48 -13.27 -2.06
CA SER A 348 1.62 -13.16 -2.98
C SER A 348 2.43 -14.46 -3.05
N VAL A 349 2.60 -15.16 -1.93
CA VAL A 349 3.25 -16.48 -1.88
C VAL A 349 2.44 -17.52 -2.66
N ASP A 350 1.12 -17.57 -2.44
CA ASP A 350 0.22 -18.48 -3.15
C ASP A 350 0.32 -18.26 -4.68
N ALA A 351 0.39 -17.01 -5.14
CA ALA A 351 0.58 -16.71 -6.56
C ALA A 351 1.90 -17.28 -7.11
N GLY A 352 3.02 -17.09 -6.41
CA GLY A 352 4.31 -17.65 -6.82
C GLY A 352 4.34 -19.18 -6.81
N GLN A 353 3.67 -19.81 -5.84
CA GLN A 353 3.51 -21.27 -5.78
C GLN A 353 2.62 -21.79 -6.91
N LEU A 354 1.56 -21.06 -7.26
CA LEU A 354 0.71 -21.38 -8.40
C LEU A 354 1.48 -21.34 -9.72
N MET A 355 2.35 -20.34 -9.93
CA MET A 355 3.21 -20.28 -11.13
C MET A 355 4.06 -21.54 -11.27
N GLN A 356 4.68 -21.96 -10.17
CA GLN A 356 5.51 -23.17 -10.15
C GLN A 356 4.68 -24.44 -10.36
N ALA A 357 3.51 -24.53 -9.74
CA ALA A 357 2.64 -25.69 -9.90
C ALA A 357 2.13 -25.80 -11.36
N ILE A 358 1.67 -24.71 -11.97
CA ILE A 358 1.24 -24.69 -13.38
C ILE A 358 2.41 -25.07 -14.30
N ALA A 359 3.63 -24.63 -13.99
CA ALA A 359 4.80 -24.95 -14.81
C ALA A 359 5.07 -26.46 -14.90
N HIS A 360 4.75 -27.23 -13.86
CA HIS A 360 5.00 -28.67 -13.80
C HIS A 360 3.76 -29.51 -14.15
N ASP A 361 2.58 -29.11 -13.65
CA ASP A 361 1.35 -29.90 -13.69
C ASP A 361 0.28 -29.32 -14.63
N GLY A 362 0.55 -28.17 -15.27
CA GLY A 362 -0.38 -27.49 -16.16
C GLY A 362 -1.70 -27.12 -15.48
N VAL A 363 -2.82 -27.32 -16.18
CA VAL A 363 -4.17 -26.96 -15.69
C VAL A 363 -4.55 -27.71 -14.40
N ALA A 364 -3.99 -28.90 -14.15
CA ALA A 364 -4.28 -29.66 -12.93
C ALA A 364 -3.82 -28.92 -11.65
N ALA A 365 -2.85 -28.01 -11.77
CA ALA A 365 -2.38 -27.18 -10.67
C ALA A 365 -3.47 -26.24 -10.10
N LEU A 366 -4.54 -25.95 -10.84
CA LEU A 366 -5.63 -25.11 -10.35
C LEU A 366 -6.37 -25.74 -9.16
N ASP A 367 -6.28 -27.06 -9.00
CA ASP A 367 -6.85 -27.81 -7.86
C ASP A 367 -5.92 -27.83 -6.63
N SER A 368 -4.73 -27.22 -6.70
CA SER A 368 -3.76 -27.16 -5.58
C SER A 368 -4.24 -26.33 -4.39
N GLY A 369 -5.22 -25.44 -4.60
CA GLY A 369 -5.68 -24.46 -3.62
C GLY A 369 -4.90 -23.14 -3.63
N TYR A 370 -3.77 -23.07 -4.35
CA TYR A 370 -3.08 -21.79 -4.55
C TYR A 370 -3.95 -20.82 -5.35
N GLY A 371 -3.94 -19.54 -4.96
CA GLY A 371 -4.77 -18.49 -5.56
C GLY A 371 -6.24 -18.51 -5.16
N GLN A 372 -6.68 -19.44 -4.29
CA GLN A 372 -8.07 -19.49 -3.78
C GLN A 372 -8.29 -18.65 -2.52
N ARG A 373 -7.22 -18.07 -1.96
CA ARG A 373 -7.27 -17.27 -0.74
C ARG A 373 -8.02 -15.96 -1.01
N PRO A 374 -9.00 -15.57 -0.18
CA PRO A 374 -9.64 -14.27 -0.32
C PRO A 374 -8.66 -13.15 0.01
N PHE A 375 -8.81 -12.00 -0.64
CA PHE A 375 -8.08 -10.81 -0.23
C PHE A 375 -8.44 -10.44 1.22
N PRO A 376 -7.44 -10.17 2.08
CA PRO A 376 -7.67 -9.83 3.46
C PRO A 376 -8.40 -8.49 3.58
N GLN A 377 -9.45 -8.46 4.40
CA GLN A 377 -10.07 -7.22 4.86
C GLN A 377 -9.41 -6.76 6.17
N LEU A 378 -9.54 -5.47 6.49
CA LEU A 378 -9.17 -5.01 7.82
C LEU A 378 -10.15 -5.56 8.86
N SER A 379 -9.62 -5.99 9.99
CA SER A 379 -10.41 -6.41 11.14
C SER A 379 -9.72 -5.93 12.41
N GLY A 380 -10.44 -5.83 13.51
CA GLY A 380 -9.87 -5.38 14.77
C GLY A 380 -10.88 -4.61 15.63
N PRO A 381 -10.41 -3.99 16.73
CA PRO A 381 -11.27 -3.37 17.73
C PRO A 381 -12.02 -2.13 17.24
N THR A 382 -11.68 -1.61 16.07
CA THR A 382 -12.34 -0.45 15.44
C THR A 382 -13.43 -0.85 14.43
N PHE A 383 -13.79 -2.14 14.37
CA PHE A 383 -14.75 -2.70 13.42
C PHE A 383 -15.81 -3.50 14.19
N VAL A 384 -17.08 -3.39 13.81
CA VAL A 384 -18.19 -4.10 14.48
C VAL A 384 -19.10 -4.79 13.47
N GLY A 385 -19.55 -5.98 13.86
CA GLY A 385 -20.50 -6.79 13.11
C GLY A 385 -19.82 -7.79 12.18
N THR A 386 -20.65 -8.60 11.54
CA THR A 386 -20.22 -9.66 10.60
C THR A 386 -20.66 -9.38 9.18
N HIS A 387 -21.07 -8.14 8.89
CA HIS A 387 -21.50 -7.77 7.55
C HIS A 387 -20.30 -7.86 6.58
N PRO A 388 -20.44 -8.48 5.39
CA PRO A 388 -19.30 -8.76 4.49
C PRO A 388 -18.52 -7.53 3.99
N LEU A 389 -19.09 -6.34 4.14
CA LEU A 389 -18.47 -5.07 3.74
C LEU A 389 -17.63 -4.44 4.86
N VAL A 390 -17.81 -4.86 6.13
CA VAL A 390 -17.03 -4.33 7.26
C VAL A 390 -15.56 -4.67 7.05
N GLY A 391 -14.68 -3.70 7.24
CA GLY A 391 -13.26 -3.84 6.94
C GLY A 391 -12.90 -3.57 5.48
N GLY A 392 -13.87 -3.55 4.57
CA GLY A 392 -13.71 -3.15 3.17
C GLY A 392 -13.54 -1.64 2.99
N MET A 393 -13.10 -1.24 1.79
CA MET A 393 -13.01 0.16 1.39
C MET A 393 -14.39 0.65 0.90
N LEU A 394 -14.74 1.90 1.24
CA LEU A 394 -15.90 2.56 0.65
C LEU A 394 -15.62 2.81 -0.85
N PRO A 395 -16.44 2.31 -1.77
CA PRO A 395 -16.23 2.54 -3.20
C PRO A 395 -16.46 4.02 -3.57
N GLU A 396 -15.94 4.48 -4.70
CA GLU A 396 -16.29 5.79 -5.23
C GLU A 396 -17.79 5.85 -5.56
N PRO A 397 -18.47 6.96 -5.27
CA PRO A 397 -19.90 7.08 -5.49
C PRO A 397 -20.20 7.12 -7.00
N ARG A 398 -21.19 6.34 -7.45
CA ARG A 398 -21.61 6.31 -8.87
C ARG A 398 -22.29 7.58 -9.34
N THR A 399 -22.76 8.40 -8.40
CA THR A 399 -23.36 9.71 -8.64
C THR A 399 -22.72 10.73 -7.72
N PRO A 400 -22.53 12.00 -8.14
CA PRO A 400 -21.90 13.00 -7.29
C PRO A 400 -22.63 13.19 -5.96
N ILE A 401 -21.91 13.06 -4.83
CA ILE A 401 -22.43 13.29 -3.47
C ILE A 401 -21.69 14.41 -2.72
N GLY A 402 -20.90 15.22 -3.45
CA GLY A 402 -19.97 16.19 -2.85
C GLY A 402 -18.73 15.53 -2.27
N SER A 403 -17.85 16.32 -1.64
CA SER A 403 -16.68 15.80 -0.95
C SER A 403 -17.09 15.20 0.39
N LEU A 404 -16.68 13.95 0.62
CA LEU A 404 -16.81 13.35 1.93
C LEU A 404 -15.68 13.84 2.85
N PRO A 405 -15.92 14.14 4.13
CA PRO A 405 -14.87 14.58 5.03
C PRO A 405 -13.90 13.43 5.38
N ASP A 406 -12.64 13.77 5.71
CA ASP A 406 -11.63 12.83 6.25
C ASP A 406 -11.79 12.65 7.77
N THR A 407 -13.03 12.38 8.18
CA THR A 407 -13.42 12.10 9.57
C THR A 407 -14.39 10.92 9.60
N TRP A 408 -14.77 10.50 10.80
CA TRP A 408 -15.83 9.52 10.98
C TRP A 408 -17.16 10.05 10.44
N LEU A 409 -17.84 9.25 9.63
CA LEU A 409 -19.05 9.64 8.92
C LEU A 409 -20.09 8.52 9.00
N VAL A 410 -21.34 8.87 9.24
CA VAL A 410 -22.46 7.93 9.13
C VAL A 410 -23.20 8.17 7.81
N LEU A 411 -23.18 7.19 6.91
CA LEU A 411 -23.98 7.19 5.70
C LEU A 411 -25.31 6.45 5.93
N TYR A 412 -26.40 6.99 5.39
CA TYR A 412 -27.72 6.34 5.43
C TYR A 412 -28.54 6.67 4.17
N SER A 413 -29.56 5.86 3.87
CA SER A 413 -30.40 6.06 2.68
C SER A 413 -31.30 7.29 2.77
N ASP A 414 -31.36 8.07 1.70
CA ASP A 414 -32.32 9.18 1.52
C ASP A 414 -33.79 8.74 1.36
N GLN A 415 -34.04 7.44 1.13
CA GLN A 415 -35.38 6.85 1.02
C GLN A 415 -35.98 6.49 2.39
N ARG A 416 -35.23 6.70 3.48
CA ARG A 416 -35.69 6.40 4.83
C ARG A 416 -36.84 7.35 5.20
N GLY A 417 -38.04 6.77 5.42
CA GLY A 417 -39.26 7.52 5.67
C GLY A 417 -39.35 8.22 7.04
N ASP A 418 -38.47 7.85 7.98
CA ASP A 418 -38.29 8.55 9.25
C ASP A 418 -37.00 9.38 9.16
N THR A 419 -37.14 10.70 9.05
CA THR A 419 -36.04 11.66 8.92
C THR A 419 -35.35 11.93 10.24
N HIS A 420 -35.43 11.01 11.21
CA HIS A 420 -34.56 11.08 12.36
C HIS A 420 -33.13 10.98 11.83
N GLU A 421 -32.49 12.14 11.67
CA GLU A 421 -31.05 12.27 11.87
C GLU A 421 -30.72 11.36 13.05
N PRO A 422 -29.61 10.60 13.01
CA PRO A 422 -29.17 9.84 14.16
C PRO A 422 -29.05 10.80 15.36
N ALA A 423 -30.13 10.94 16.15
CA ALA A 423 -30.29 11.95 17.20
C ALA A 423 -29.37 11.69 18.40
N ARG A 424 -28.44 10.74 18.22
CA ARG A 424 -27.44 10.26 19.15
C ARG A 424 -26.05 10.12 18.53
N SER A 425 -25.82 10.45 17.26
CA SER A 425 -24.45 10.53 16.73
C SER A 425 -24.02 11.99 16.66
N THR A 426 -23.08 12.37 17.50
CA THR A 426 -22.31 13.61 17.39
C THR A 426 -21.36 13.61 16.17
N LEU A 427 -21.35 12.52 15.39
CA LEU A 427 -20.64 12.42 14.13
C LEU A 427 -21.35 13.15 12.99
N PRO A 428 -20.61 13.69 12.02
CA PRO A 428 -21.15 14.03 10.72
C PRO A 428 -21.96 12.86 10.14
N SER A 429 -23.11 13.17 9.54
CA SER A 429 -23.93 12.18 8.85
C SER A 429 -24.38 12.73 7.50
N ALA A 430 -24.58 11.83 6.53
CA ALA A 430 -25.02 12.19 5.20
C ALA A 430 -26.07 11.20 4.66
N ALA A 431 -27.22 11.74 4.27
CA ALA A 431 -28.20 11.02 3.47
C ALA A 431 -27.68 10.89 2.04
N VAL A 432 -27.65 9.66 1.52
CA VAL A 432 -27.21 9.37 0.16
C VAL A 432 -28.21 8.47 -0.55
N SER A 433 -28.34 8.66 -1.86
CA SER A 433 -29.17 7.78 -2.69
C SER A 433 -28.58 6.36 -2.68
N THR A 434 -29.43 5.34 -2.60
CA THR A 434 -28.99 3.93 -2.74
C THR A 434 -28.31 3.65 -4.08
N GLY A 435 -28.59 4.46 -5.11
CA GLY A 435 -27.90 4.40 -6.40
C GLY A 435 -26.46 4.90 -6.38
N ALA A 436 -26.08 5.74 -5.40
CA ALA A 436 -24.70 6.23 -5.27
C ALA A 436 -23.75 5.09 -4.84
N PHE A 437 -24.24 4.17 -4.00
CA PHE A 437 -23.50 3.02 -3.51
C PHE A 437 -24.33 1.73 -3.62
N PRO A 438 -24.48 1.16 -4.82
CA PRO A 438 -25.30 -0.03 -5.01
C PRO A 438 -24.83 -1.20 -4.14
N GLY A 439 -25.75 -1.80 -3.38
CA GLY A 439 -25.46 -2.93 -2.49
C GLY A 439 -24.81 -2.56 -1.15
N LEU A 440 -24.49 -1.28 -0.92
CA LEU A 440 -23.95 -0.79 0.36
C LEU A 440 -25.06 -0.39 1.35
N LEU A 441 -26.13 0.23 0.84
CA LEU A 441 -27.22 0.80 1.64
C LEU A 441 -28.57 0.28 1.18
N ASP A 442 -29.43 -0.08 2.14
CA ASP A 442 -30.87 -0.22 1.97
C ASP A 442 -31.62 0.87 2.75
N ALA A 443 -32.96 0.79 2.77
CA ALA A 443 -33.80 1.81 3.39
C ALA A 443 -33.61 1.96 4.92
N ASN A 444 -33.02 0.95 5.60
CA ASN A 444 -32.92 0.91 7.07
C ASN A 444 -31.48 0.89 7.59
N THR A 445 -30.51 0.74 6.71
CA THR A 445 -29.09 0.56 7.08
C THR A 445 -28.38 1.90 7.32
N PHE A 446 -27.54 1.91 8.36
CA PHE A 446 -26.49 2.88 8.61
C PHE A 446 -25.13 2.24 8.32
N VAL A 447 -24.25 3.00 7.67
CA VAL A 447 -22.87 2.61 7.39
C VAL A 447 -21.94 3.59 8.07
N LEU A 448 -21.16 3.10 9.02
CA LEU A 448 -20.10 3.89 9.65
C LEU A 448 -18.85 3.82 8.77
N VAL A 449 -18.39 4.98 8.31
CA VAL A 449 -17.19 5.15 7.51
C VAL A 449 -16.11 5.80 8.38
N ARG A 450 -14.92 5.20 8.37
CA ARG A 450 -13.74 5.70 9.07
C ARG A 450 -13.06 6.86 8.32
N PRO A 451 -12.18 7.62 8.98
CA PRO A 451 -11.36 8.66 8.33
C PRO A 451 -10.43 8.16 7.21
N ASP A 452 -10.16 6.85 7.14
CA ASP A 452 -9.41 6.18 6.07
C ASP A 452 -10.31 5.52 5.01
N ARG A 453 -11.61 5.91 4.96
CA ARG A 453 -12.65 5.38 4.06
C ARG A 453 -12.98 3.90 4.24
N ARG A 454 -12.49 3.26 5.29
CA ARG A 454 -12.87 1.88 5.62
C ARG A 454 -14.28 1.85 6.23
N ILE A 455 -15.04 0.82 5.89
CA ILE A 455 -16.35 0.58 6.49
C ILE A 455 -16.15 -0.02 7.88
N GLY A 456 -16.43 0.77 8.92
CA GLY A 456 -16.29 0.40 10.33
C GLY A 456 -17.44 -0.47 10.84
N ALA A 457 -18.66 -0.23 10.37
CA ALA A 457 -19.86 -0.99 10.74
C ALA A 457 -20.96 -0.84 9.69
N VAL A 458 -21.81 -1.85 9.59
CA VAL A 458 -23.07 -1.83 8.83
C VAL A 458 -24.16 -2.35 9.76
N THR A 459 -25.18 -1.54 10.05
CA THR A 459 -26.18 -1.83 11.10
C THR A 459 -27.50 -1.11 10.84
N ASP A 460 -28.62 -1.66 11.29
CA ASP A 460 -29.92 -0.96 11.34
C ASP A 460 -30.12 -0.17 12.65
N ASP A 461 -29.26 -0.42 13.65
CA ASP A 461 -29.26 0.20 14.96
C ASP A 461 -28.04 1.13 15.16
N VAL A 462 -28.30 2.43 15.22
CA VAL A 462 -27.28 3.46 15.48
C VAL A 462 -26.61 3.32 16.86
N ALA A 463 -27.27 2.67 17.85
CA ALA A 463 -26.63 2.46 19.14
C ALA A 463 -25.38 1.57 19.05
N THR A 464 -25.34 0.67 18.06
CA THR A 464 -24.16 -0.15 17.73
C THR A 464 -22.97 0.72 17.29
N ILE A 465 -23.22 1.77 16.50
CA ILE A 465 -22.19 2.74 16.09
C ILE A 465 -21.64 3.47 17.32
N ASN A 466 -22.50 3.93 18.21
CA ASN A 466 -22.10 4.65 19.41
C ASN A 466 -21.28 3.77 20.38
N ALA A 467 -21.64 2.49 20.52
CA ALA A 467 -20.88 1.54 21.34
C ALA A 467 -19.44 1.38 20.82
N LEU A 468 -19.26 1.21 19.50
CA LEU A 468 -17.94 1.11 18.87
C LEU A 468 -17.08 2.37 19.12
N LEU A 469 -17.66 3.56 18.99
CA LEU A 469 -16.95 4.82 19.22
C LEU A 469 -16.54 4.99 20.68
N ALA A 470 -17.36 4.50 21.63
CA ALA A 470 -17.01 4.50 23.05
C ALA A 470 -15.86 3.54 23.39
N GLU A 471 -15.84 2.35 22.80
CA GLU A 471 -14.79 1.33 22.97
C GLU A 471 -13.44 1.78 22.41
N THR A 472 -13.45 2.39 21.22
CA THR A 472 -12.25 2.99 20.61
C THR A 472 -11.75 4.23 21.35
N GLY A 473 -12.53 4.74 22.30
CA GLY A 473 -12.21 5.94 23.08
C GLY A 473 -12.19 7.21 22.24
N ILE A 474 -12.93 7.21 21.13
CA ILE A 474 -13.14 8.38 20.30
C ILE A 474 -14.06 9.33 21.06
N VAL A 475 -13.54 10.51 21.37
CA VAL A 475 -14.28 11.59 22.01
C VAL A 475 -14.91 12.41 20.91
N ILE A 476 -16.19 12.14 20.66
CA ILE A 476 -16.96 12.91 19.70
C ILE A 476 -17.48 14.15 20.42
N THR A 477 -16.84 15.30 20.17
CA THR A 477 -17.18 16.59 20.79
C THR A 477 -18.41 17.23 20.19
#